data_AF-A0A0F9TI99-F1
#
_entry.id   AF-A0A0F9TI99-F1
#
_cell.length_a   1.000
_cell.length_b   1.000
_cell.length_c   1.000
_cell.angle_alpha   90.00
_cell.angle_beta   90.00
_cell.angle_gamma   90.00
#
_symmetry.space_group_name_H-M   'P 1'
#
loop_
_entity.id
_entity.type
_entity.pdbx_description
1 polymer ?
#
loop_
_entity_poly.entity_id
_entity_poly.type
_entity_poly.pdbx_seq_one_letter_code
_entity_poly.pdbx_strand_id
1 'polypeptide(L)' 'MKRSAQLEEFVDGFRRSVLGWDGNEEHCPICNKPIGTFRDPLSEREYQISHMCQACQDSIFGGGE' A
#
# COMPACT_ATOMS: atom_id res chain seq x y z
N MET A 1 -5.71 -17.03 3.01
CA MET A 1 -4.90 -18.22 2.68
C MET A 1 -3.59 -18.11 3.44
N LYS A 2 -3.11 -19.17 4.10
CA LYS A 2 -1.79 -19.15 4.75
C LYS A 2 -0.74 -19.55 3.72
N ARG A 3 0.29 -18.72 3.51
CA ARG A 3 1.44 -19.05 2.66
C ARG A 3 2.38 -19.97 3.43
N SER A 4 3.29 -20.65 2.73
CA SER A 4 4.37 -21.41 3.37
C SER A 4 5.37 -20.46 4.01
N ALA A 5 6.08 -20.90 5.06
CA ALA A 5 7.07 -20.09 5.76
C ALA A 5 8.17 -19.54 4.83
N GLN A 6 8.62 -20.36 3.88
CA GLN A 6 9.62 -19.98 2.89
C GLN A 6 9.13 -18.85 1.96
N LEU A 7 7.84 -18.87 1.62
CA LEU A 7 7.25 -17.85 0.76
C LEU A 7 7.10 -16.53 1.52
N GLU A 8 6.73 -16.56 2.80
CA GLU A 8 6.67 -15.34 3.61
C GLU A 8 8.05 -14.69 3.77
N GLU A 9 9.09 -15.49 4.04
CA GLU A 9 10.47 -14.99 4.13
C GLU A 9 10.93 -14.33 2.82
N PHE A 10 10.65 -14.97 1.68
CA PHE A 10 10.96 -14.40 0.37
C PHE A 10 10.22 -13.10 0.11
N VAL A 11 8.91 -13.07 0.39
CA VAL A 11 8.07 -11.88 0.17
C VAL A 11 8.53 -10.72 1.06
N ASP A 12 8.84 -10.97 2.33
CA ASP A 12 9.33 -9.94 3.25
C ASP A 12 10.70 -9.40 2.84
N GLY A 13 11.60 -10.29 2.39
CA GLY A 13 12.89 -9.88 1.84
C GLY A 13 12.74 -8.99 0.61
N PHE A 14 11.82 -9.35 -0.29
CA PHE A 14 11.54 -8.57 -1.50
C PHE A 14 10.92 -7.20 -1.16
N ARG A 15 9.92 -7.15 -0.28
CA ARG A 15 9.27 -5.90 0.16
C ARG A 15 10.29 -4.90 0.72
N ARG A 16 11.18 -5.35 1.60
CA ARG A 16 12.19 -4.49 2.24
C ARG A 16 13.27 -4.05 1.25
N SER A 17 13.78 -4.97 0.44
CA SER A 17 14.96 -4.70 -0.40
C SER A 17 14.62 -3.97 -1.69
N VAL A 18 13.46 -4.25 -2.28
CA VAL A 18 13.06 -3.70 -3.58
C VAL A 18 12.08 -2.54 -3.42
N LEU A 19 11.07 -2.71 -2.57
CA LEU A 19 10.01 -1.71 -2.40
C LEU A 19 10.31 -0.74 -1.26
N GLY A 20 11.30 -1.04 -0.40
CA GLY A 20 11.57 -0.27 0.81
C GLY A 20 10.42 -0.32 1.82
N TRP A 21 9.43 -1.19 1.65
CA TRP A 21 8.24 -1.26 2.50
C TRP A 21 8.48 -2.15 3.72
N ASP A 22 8.02 -1.70 4.88
CA ASP A 22 8.19 -2.39 6.16
C ASP A 22 7.23 -3.58 6.36
N GLY A 23 6.21 -3.71 5.51
CA GLY A 23 5.19 -4.75 5.58
C GLY A 23 4.10 -4.46 6.62
N ASN A 24 4.08 -3.27 7.21
CA ASN A 24 3.00 -2.84 8.07
C ASN A 24 1.80 -2.45 7.21
N GLU A 25 0.67 -3.15 7.40
CA GLU A 25 -0.58 -2.86 6.70
C GLU A 25 -1.18 -1.52 7.12
N GLU A 26 -0.75 -0.91 8.23
CA GLU A 26 -1.13 0.45 8.59
C GLU A 26 -0.30 1.52 7.85
N HIS A 27 0.72 1.12 7.08
CA HIS A 27 1.58 2.01 6.31
C HIS A 27 1.38 1.85 4.80
N CYS A 28 1.47 2.96 4.08
CA CYS A 28 1.38 2.99 2.62
C CYS A 28 2.58 2.26 2.00
N PRO A 29 2.38 1.30 1.08
CA PRO A 29 3.45 0.53 0.46
C PRO A 29 4.30 1.36 -0.53
N ILE A 30 3.87 2.58 -0.86
CA ILE A 30 4.56 3.48 -1.79
C ILE A 30 5.46 4.48 -1.05
N CYS A 31 4.98 5.03 0.08
CA CYS A 31 5.67 6.11 0.78
C CYS A 31 6.03 5.81 2.24
N ASN A 32 5.69 4.63 2.76
CA ASN A 32 5.91 4.19 4.15
C ASN A 32 5.30 5.10 5.23
N LYS A 33 4.36 5.98 4.87
CA LYS A 33 3.64 6.81 5.85
C LYS A 33 2.38 6.10 6.32
N PRO A 34 1.91 6.37 7.56
CA PRO A 34 0.64 5.85 8.04
C PRO A 34 -0.53 6.15 7.10
N ILE A 35 -1.41 5.16 6.92
CA ILE A 35 -2.68 5.33 6.23
C ILE A 35 -3.56 6.27 7.08
N GLY A 36 -4.00 7.36 6.46
CA GLY A 36 -4.87 8.35 7.08
C GLY A 36 -6.32 8.23 6.62
N THR A 37 -7.04 9.34 6.62
CA THR A 37 -8.41 9.43 6.11
C THR A 37 -8.45 9.56 4.59
N PHE A 38 -9.55 9.12 3.98
CA PHE A 38 -9.82 9.28 2.56
C PHE A 38 -10.75 10.46 2.30
N ARG A 39 -10.60 11.12 1.16
CA ARG A 39 -11.39 12.33 0.81
C ARG A 39 -12.83 11.98 0.42
N ASP A 40 -13.03 10.80 -0.18
CA ASP A 40 -14.32 10.37 -0.72
C ASP A 40 -14.43 8.83 -0.74
N PRO A 41 -15.65 8.28 -0.93
CA PRO A 41 -15.86 6.84 -0.99
C PRO A 41 -15.18 6.14 -2.18
N LEU A 42 -14.81 6.87 -3.23
CA LEU A 42 -14.07 6.29 -4.35
C LEU A 42 -12.62 5.98 -3.91
N SER A 43 -11.98 6.95 -3.26
CA SER A 43 -10.61 6.84 -2.74
C SER A 43 -10.50 5.74 -1.66
N GLU A 44 -11.56 5.57 -0.86
CA GLU A 44 -11.65 4.43 0.07
C GLU A 44 -11.71 3.08 -0.67
N ARG A 45 -12.43 2.98 -1.78
CA ARG A 45 -12.45 1.76 -2.60
C ARG A 45 -11.11 1.51 -3.30
N GLU A 46 -10.47 2.57 -3.80
CA GLU A 46 -9.14 2.49 -4.42
C GLU A 46 -8.09 2.01 -3.41
N TYR A 47 -8.22 2.40 -2.13
CA TYR A 47 -7.39 1.87 -1.05
C TYR A 47 -7.58 0.36 -0.86
N GLN A 48 -8.82 -0.17 -0.90
CA GLN A 48 -9.05 -1.61 -0.74
C GLN A 48 -8.38 -2.47 -1.84
N ILE A 49 -8.02 -1.87 -2.97
CA ILE A 49 -7.36 -2.55 -4.09
C ILE A 49 -5.84 -2.34 -4.04
N SER A 50 -5.41 -1.08 -3.87
CA SER A 50 -4.02 -0.67 -4.02
C SER A 50 -3.24 -0.62 -2.71
N HIS A 51 -3.95 -0.51 -1.59
CA HIS A 51 -3.42 -0.23 -0.26
C HIS A 51 -2.68 1.13 -0.15
N MET A 52 -2.88 2.05 -1.10
CA MET A 52 -2.20 3.35 -1.11
C MET A 52 -2.90 4.37 -0.23
N CYS A 53 -2.14 5.22 0.48
CA CYS A 53 -2.72 6.38 1.17
C CYS A 53 -3.26 7.43 0.19
N GLN A 54 -4.19 8.28 0.66
CA GLN A 54 -4.81 9.34 -0.15
C GLN A 54 -3.79 10.19 -0.93
N ALA A 55 -2.72 10.67 -0.29
CA ALA A 55 -1.73 11.51 -0.96
C ALA A 55 -1.02 10.81 -2.13
N CYS A 56 -0.76 9.50 -2.02
CA CYS A 56 -0.21 8.72 -3.12
C CYS A 56 -1.25 8.43 -4.19
N GLN A 57 -2.51 8.17 -3.81
CA GLN A 57 -3.61 8.04 -4.76
C GLN A 57 -3.76 9.32 -5.59
N ASP A 58 -3.74 10.49 -4.95
CA ASP A 58 -3.87 11.79 -5.62
C ASP A 58 -2.76 12.01 -6.64
N SER A 59 -1.53 11.62 -6.30
CA SER A 59 -0.38 11.77 -7.19
C SER A 59 -0.43 10.85 -8.40
N ILE A 60 -1.09 9.69 -8.33
CA ILE A 60 -1.09 8.67 -9.40
C ILE A 60 -2.41 8.69 -10.19
N PHE A 61 -3.55 8.83 -9.50
CA PHE A 61 -4.90 8.75 -10.04
C PHE A 61 -5.60 10.11 -10.18
N GLY A 62 -5.11 11.17 -9.51
CA GLY A 62 -5.75 12.49 -9.45
C GLY A 62 -5.77 13.31 -10.75
N GLY A 63 -5.47 12.69 -11.90
CA GLY A 63 -5.48 13.33 -13.21
C GLY A 63 -6.82 13.20 -13.98
N GLY A 64 -7.92 12.87 -13.31
CA GLY A 64 -9.23 12.71 -13.93
C GLY A 64 -10.20 13.85 -13.61
N GLU A 65 -10.17 14.90 -14.43
CA GLU A 65 -11.31 15.80 -14.69
C GLU A 65 -11.84 15.57 -16.10
#